data_AF-A0A9E0LNT3-F1
#
_entry.id   AF-A0A9E0LNT3-F1
#
_cell.length_a   1.000
_cell.length_b   1.000
_cell.length_c   1.000
_cell.angle_alpha   90.00
_cell.angle_beta   90.00
_cell.angle_gamma   90.00
#
_symmetry.space_group_name_H-M   'P 1'
#
loop_
_entity.id
_entity.type
_entity.pdbx_description
1 polymer ?
#
loop_
_entity_poly.entity_id
_entity_poly.type
_entity_poly.pdbx_seq_one_letter_code
_entity_poly.pdbx_strand_id
1 'polypeptide(L)'
;MPISQEVIVEADQSADKPHLNMNGTDNNSALASGIWKDLQNEQTDKSTSTAAKSSTESDAIEMNGTFGKAERIAIVAGKGLLETPQGMVDIVEEQGVIGLCTTAVESTAVGYGLQTMLTKAAPVAKIATLTLGASFLAKTIPEFHSAFDQGLKAKNWNELDKASATFGEATGSLAVDTIIGFAGYKAGAGYANHRQLKHEAASLNEASAKATEATETAATIEPLKPIAEVSNAAEATEVTQATEVAKVTDAEAIVKKVVSPEDTISMRELAERNDPKFEQILNEYYPKLEKAFPDASEIESAQTYRDYLHDPDFAWDMNVLRDKSGNVLGGIQSQVVEVGGSVINKAVWAEHIWLDPEARTFSNFQTLLKIGEERASKTGSDIVFMEFNDRAKMTWQQQLDDAEAGLSPEARERIWGRVGLYVLGDKSNHLAPYSQPAMGDGAPVNYLSIGVAPLKSKTLDGQTMPTEDYLKLIQAAHATIPDVNLATDPTVVNYTGALNQLIANGETTLAYARLKDTHVARLIQERFIGGISQPKASEATQ
;
A
#
# COMPACT_ATOMS: atom_id res chain seq x y z
N MET A 1 -63.88 -30.75 -31.17
CA MET A 1 -63.60 -31.83 -32.14
C MET A 1 -63.34 -31.19 -33.51
N PRO A 2 -62.48 -31.77 -34.38
CA PRO A 2 -61.60 -32.93 -34.17
C PRO A 2 -60.10 -32.58 -34.34
N ILE A 3 -59.18 -33.13 -33.55
CA ILE A 3 -58.59 -34.50 -33.50
C ILE A 3 -57.25 -34.58 -34.25
N SER A 4 -56.31 -35.12 -33.50
CA SER A 4 -54.95 -35.63 -33.73
C SER A 4 -54.50 -36.03 -35.13
N GLN A 5 -53.17 -36.05 -35.31
CA GLN A 5 -52.47 -37.32 -35.55
C GLN A 5 -51.03 -37.30 -35.02
N GLU A 6 -50.77 -38.27 -34.14
CA GLU A 6 -49.46 -38.78 -33.75
C GLU A 6 -48.74 -39.39 -34.97
N VAL A 7 -47.43 -39.27 -35.02
CA VAL A 7 -46.57 -40.24 -35.72
C VAL A 7 -45.57 -40.76 -34.71
N ILE A 8 -45.82 -42.00 -34.28
CA ILE A 8 -44.86 -42.91 -33.69
C ILE A 8 -44.08 -43.53 -34.86
N VAL A 9 -42.75 -43.50 -34.80
CA VAL A 9 -41.93 -44.56 -35.40
C VAL A 9 -40.84 -44.93 -34.39
N GLU A 10 -40.86 -46.21 -34.05
CA GLU A 10 -39.94 -46.92 -33.18
C GLU A 10 -38.52 -47.04 -33.77
N ALA A 11 -37.63 -47.42 -32.86
CA ALA A 11 -36.20 -47.63 -33.01
C ALA A 11 -35.77 -48.62 -34.09
N ASP A 12 -34.55 -48.44 -34.59
CA ASP A 12 -33.68 -49.57 -34.88
C ASP A 12 -32.25 -49.30 -34.40
N GLN A 13 -31.66 -50.34 -33.84
CA GLN A 13 -30.35 -50.43 -33.21
C GLN A 13 -29.32 -50.98 -34.21
N SER A 14 -28.16 -50.35 -34.34
CA SER A 14 -26.87 -51.02 -34.57
C SER A 14 -25.76 -49.98 -34.47
N ALA A 15 -24.99 -49.95 -33.38
CA ALA A 15 -23.72 -50.67 -33.26
C ALA A 15 -22.64 -50.13 -34.21
N ASP A 16 -21.84 -49.16 -33.72
CA ASP A 16 -20.39 -49.19 -33.88
C ASP A 16 -19.72 -48.28 -32.84
N LYS A 17 -18.96 -48.89 -31.93
CA LYS A 17 -18.09 -48.21 -30.95
C LYS A 17 -16.70 -48.06 -31.54
N PRO A 18 -16.06 -46.88 -31.46
CA PRO A 18 -14.62 -46.81 -31.34
C PRO A 18 -14.23 -46.65 -29.87
N HIS A 19 -13.47 -47.61 -29.37
CA HIS A 19 -12.70 -47.51 -28.13
C HIS A 19 -11.70 -46.35 -28.23
N LEU A 20 -11.90 -45.29 -27.44
CA LEU A 20 -10.84 -44.33 -27.14
C LEU A 20 -10.22 -44.68 -25.80
N ASN A 21 -8.99 -45.18 -25.93
CA ASN A 21 -8.04 -45.53 -24.90
C ASN A 21 -7.58 -44.24 -24.18
N MET A 22 -8.03 -44.01 -22.96
CA MET A 22 -7.48 -42.96 -22.09
C MET A 22 -6.33 -43.54 -21.26
N ASN A 23 -5.12 -43.39 -21.78
CA ASN A 23 -3.88 -43.42 -21.01
C ASN A 23 -3.01 -42.28 -21.55
N GLY A 24 -2.84 -41.24 -20.73
CA GLY A 24 -2.09 -40.04 -21.06
C GLY A 24 -1.79 -39.23 -19.81
N THR A 25 -0.95 -39.80 -18.95
CA THR A 25 -0.19 -39.07 -17.93
C THR A 25 0.73 -38.03 -18.60
N ASP A 26 0.96 -36.95 -17.86
CA ASP A 26 2.07 -35.99 -17.97
C ASP A 26 2.05 -34.98 -19.13
N ASN A 27 1.53 -33.76 -18.88
CA ASN A 27 1.92 -32.55 -19.60
C ASN A 27 1.63 -31.20 -18.87
N ASN A 28 1.55 -31.18 -17.55
CA ASN A 28 1.34 -29.93 -16.78
C ASN A 28 2.62 -29.29 -16.19
N SER A 29 3.82 -29.77 -16.51
CA SER A 29 5.08 -29.19 -16.02
C SER A 29 5.75 -28.16 -16.95
N ALA A 30 5.25 -27.96 -18.17
CA ALA A 30 5.86 -27.05 -19.15
C ALA A 30 5.46 -25.56 -18.99
N LEU A 31 4.42 -25.26 -18.20
CA LEU A 31 3.93 -23.89 -17.96
C LEU A 31 4.80 -23.10 -16.96
N ALA A 32 5.53 -23.78 -16.08
CA ALA A 32 6.39 -23.13 -15.08
C ALA A 32 7.82 -22.83 -15.57
N SER A 33 8.31 -23.48 -16.63
CA SER A 33 9.69 -23.32 -17.11
C SER A 33 9.87 -22.21 -18.15
N GLY A 34 8.80 -21.77 -18.84
CA GLY A 34 8.87 -20.73 -19.87
C GLY A 34 9.17 -19.34 -19.30
N ILE A 35 8.55 -19.00 -18.17
CA ILE A 35 8.66 -17.69 -17.51
C ILE A 35 10.10 -17.44 -16.98
N TRP A 36 10.84 -18.49 -16.64
CA TRP A 36 12.21 -18.37 -16.12
C TRP A 36 13.28 -18.15 -17.20
N LYS A 37 13.04 -18.52 -18.46
CA LYS A 37 14.02 -18.35 -19.55
C LYS A 37 13.99 -16.95 -20.17
N ASP A 38 12.82 -16.33 -20.27
CA ASP A 38 12.69 -15.03 -20.91
C ASP A 38 13.24 -13.89 -20.03
N LEU A 39 13.21 -14.05 -18.70
CA LEU A 39 13.82 -13.12 -17.73
C LEU A 39 15.35 -13.16 -17.71
N GLN A 40 16.01 -14.23 -18.20
CA GLN A 40 17.46 -14.29 -18.30
C GLN A 40 18.01 -13.74 -19.63
N ASN A 41 17.20 -13.78 -20.70
CA ASN A 41 17.65 -13.34 -22.03
C ASN A 41 17.46 -11.83 -22.26
N GLU A 42 16.57 -11.16 -21.53
CA GLU A 42 16.32 -9.71 -21.71
C GLU A 42 17.43 -8.82 -21.12
N GLN A 43 18.43 -9.40 -20.43
CA GLN A 43 19.55 -8.69 -19.84
C GLN A 43 20.80 -8.60 -20.74
N THR A 44 20.79 -9.17 -21.95
CA THR A 44 21.98 -9.25 -22.83
C THR A 44 21.94 -8.41 -24.10
N ASP A 45 20.80 -7.89 -24.54
CA ASP A 45 20.71 -7.15 -25.81
C ASP A 45 20.05 -5.78 -25.65
N LYS A 46 20.86 -4.74 -25.40
CA LYS A 46 20.63 -3.35 -25.86
C LYS A 46 21.81 -2.44 -25.55
N SER A 47 22.79 -2.46 -26.45
CA SER A 47 23.79 -1.42 -26.61
C SER A 47 24.05 -1.26 -28.11
N THR A 48 23.44 -0.23 -28.74
CA THR A 48 24.04 0.55 -29.83
C THR A 48 23.15 1.75 -30.19
N SER A 49 23.63 2.94 -29.80
CA SER A 49 23.86 4.13 -30.64
C SER A 49 22.80 4.55 -31.67
N THR A 50 22.29 5.78 -31.53
CA THR A 50 22.48 6.86 -32.54
C THR A 50 22.36 8.23 -31.88
N ALA A 51 23.32 9.13 -32.12
CA ALA A 51 23.43 10.45 -31.51
C ALA A 51 23.02 11.61 -32.44
N ALA A 52 22.62 12.72 -31.78
CA ALA A 52 22.82 14.15 -32.09
C ALA A 52 21.89 14.92 -33.06
N LYS A 53 21.27 16.01 -32.57
CA LYS A 53 21.54 17.41 -32.99
C LYS A 53 20.84 18.51 -32.15
N SER A 54 21.67 19.39 -31.60
CA SER A 54 21.55 20.81 -31.16
C SER A 54 20.20 21.44 -30.76
N SER A 55 20.10 21.89 -29.51
CA SER A 55 19.20 22.96 -29.04
C SER A 55 19.88 23.81 -27.95
N THR A 56 20.71 24.78 -28.33
CA THR A 56 21.35 25.70 -27.38
C THR A 56 20.60 27.04 -27.23
N GLU A 57 19.43 27.20 -27.89
CA GLU A 57 18.62 28.43 -27.82
C GLU A 57 17.30 28.29 -27.03
N SER A 58 16.95 27.11 -26.50
CA SER A 58 15.66 26.89 -25.80
C SER A 58 15.67 27.10 -24.28
N ASP A 59 16.82 27.37 -23.66
CA ASP A 59 16.95 27.21 -22.21
C ASP A 59 16.79 28.51 -21.41
N ALA A 60 16.62 29.66 -22.07
CA ALA A 60 16.39 30.93 -21.40
C ALA A 60 14.99 30.98 -20.76
N ILE A 61 14.91 31.27 -19.46
CA ILE A 61 13.63 31.42 -18.77
C ILE A 61 13.05 32.80 -19.12
N GLU A 62 12.12 32.86 -20.08
CA GLU A 62 11.33 34.08 -20.36
C GLU A 62 10.31 34.36 -19.23
N MET A 63 10.79 34.74 -18.04
CA MET A 63 9.94 35.11 -16.88
C MET A 63 10.35 36.49 -16.33
N ASN A 64 10.31 37.52 -17.17
CA ASN A 64 10.77 38.88 -16.84
C ASN A 64 9.73 39.74 -16.06
N GLY A 65 8.62 39.17 -15.60
CA GLY A 65 7.57 39.88 -14.84
C GLY A 65 7.61 39.66 -13.33
N THR A 66 6.92 40.49 -12.55
CA THR A 66 6.81 40.39 -11.08
C THR A 66 6.26 39.03 -10.61
N PHE A 67 5.44 38.37 -11.44
CA PHE A 67 4.94 37.01 -11.21
C PHE A 67 6.02 35.92 -11.39
N GLY A 68 7.06 36.18 -12.19
CA GLY A 68 8.15 35.23 -12.44
C GLY A 68 9.01 34.94 -11.22
N LYS A 69 9.10 35.86 -10.25
CA LYS A 69 9.84 35.61 -8.99
C LYS A 69 9.12 34.62 -8.08
N ALA A 70 7.80 34.77 -7.94
CA ALA A 70 6.98 33.86 -7.14
C ALA A 70 6.93 32.46 -7.76
N GLU A 71 6.82 32.39 -9.09
CA GLU A 71 6.85 31.14 -9.84
C GLU A 71 8.20 30.41 -9.70
N ARG A 72 9.33 31.12 -9.79
CA ARG A 72 10.67 30.53 -9.56
C ARG A 72 10.84 30.02 -8.13
N ILE A 73 10.35 30.74 -7.13
CA ILE A 73 10.35 30.27 -5.73
C ILE A 73 9.52 28.99 -5.58
N ALA A 74 8.32 28.96 -6.19
CA ALA A 74 7.44 27.79 -6.16
C ALA A 74 8.06 26.58 -6.88
N ILE A 75 8.75 26.80 -8.01
CA ILE A 75 9.46 25.74 -8.73
C ILE A 75 10.64 25.23 -7.89
N VAL A 76 11.45 26.10 -7.28
CA VAL A 76 12.58 25.70 -6.44
C VAL A 76 12.12 24.91 -5.21
N ALA A 77 11.08 25.36 -4.52
CA ALA A 77 10.52 24.63 -3.39
C ALA A 77 9.86 23.31 -3.84
N GLY A 78 9.04 23.34 -4.89
CA GLY A 78 8.31 22.17 -5.39
C GLY A 78 9.24 21.08 -5.89
N LYS A 79 10.21 21.43 -6.76
CA LYS A 79 11.22 20.48 -7.22
C LYS A 79 12.20 20.09 -6.10
N GLY A 80 12.61 21.03 -5.26
CA GLY A 80 13.53 20.73 -4.16
C GLY A 80 12.95 19.76 -3.12
N LEU A 81 11.65 19.82 -2.85
CA LEU A 81 10.98 18.80 -2.03
C LEU A 81 11.07 17.39 -2.66
N LEU A 82 11.09 17.29 -4.00
CA LEU A 82 11.27 16.01 -4.70
C LEU A 82 12.72 15.49 -4.63
N GLU A 83 13.69 16.39 -4.47
CA GLU A 83 15.13 16.10 -4.30
C GLU A 83 15.52 15.80 -2.84
N THR A 84 14.59 15.98 -1.89
CA THR A 84 14.83 15.74 -0.45
C THR A 84 15.41 14.34 -0.15
N PRO A 85 14.93 13.22 -0.75
CA PRO A 85 15.51 11.91 -0.49
C PRO A 85 16.97 11.78 -0.96
N GLN A 86 17.34 12.39 -2.08
CA GLN A 86 18.73 12.39 -2.55
C GLN A 86 19.60 13.22 -1.60
N GLY A 87 19.11 14.38 -1.16
CA GLY A 87 19.76 15.17 -0.12
C GLY A 87 19.99 14.38 1.19
N MET A 88 19.06 13.50 1.58
CA MET A 88 19.28 12.62 2.74
C MET A 88 20.41 11.61 2.50
N VAL A 89 20.49 11.04 1.30
CA VAL A 89 21.55 10.09 0.91
C VAL A 89 22.91 10.80 0.89
N ASP A 90 22.99 11.93 0.21
CA ASP A 90 24.23 12.71 0.06
C ASP A 90 24.81 13.09 1.42
N ILE A 91 23.94 13.41 2.39
CA ILE A 91 24.37 13.79 3.74
C ILE A 91 24.82 12.58 4.56
N VAL A 92 24.17 11.44 4.40
CA VAL A 92 24.62 10.18 5.02
C VAL A 92 25.99 9.78 4.46
N GLU A 93 26.22 9.99 3.17
CA GLU A 93 27.49 9.71 2.50
C GLU A 93 28.59 10.72 2.88
N GLU A 94 28.28 12.02 2.89
CA GLU A 94 29.21 13.11 3.20
C GLU A 94 29.64 13.09 4.67
N GLN A 95 28.69 12.98 5.60
CA GLN A 95 29.00 12.90 7.03
C GLN A 95 29.70 11.57 7.36
N GLY A 96 29.39 10.51 6.61
CA GLY A 96 29.77 9.15 6.91
C GLY A 96 29.29 8.68 8.29
N VAL A 97 29.61 7.45 8.66
CA VAL A 97 29.21 6.88 9.97
C VAL A 97 29.74 7.73 11.13
N ILE A 98 30.93 8.33 10.99
CA ILE A 98 31.58 9.11 12.05
C ILE A 98 30.85 10.46 12.28
N GLY A 99 30.47 11.16 11.21
CA GLY A 99 29.75 12.43 11.32
C GLY A 99 28.35 12.23 11.92
N LEU A 100 27.61 11.21 11.45
CA LEU A 100 26.30 10.86 11.99
C LEU A 100 26.38 10.46 13.48
N CYS A 101 27.43 9.74 13.87
CA CYS A 101 27.68 9.43 15.28
C CYS A 101 28.01 10.68 16.10
N THR A 102 28.72 11.67 15.53
CA THR A 102 29.01 12.94 16.21
C THR A 102 27.72 13.72 16.48
N THR A 103 26.83 13.84 15.49
CA THR A 103 25.50 14.46 15.63
C THR A 103 24.64 13.74 16.67
N ALA A 104 24.67 12.41 16.70
CA ALA A 104 23.99 11.61 17.71
C ALA A 104 24.56 11.84 19.12
N VAL A 105 25.89 11.93 19.26
CA VAL A 105 26.57 12.16 20.54
C VAL A 105 26.30 13.58 21.07
N GLU A 106 26.37 14.60 20.23
CA GLU A 106 26.02 15.98 20.61
C GLU A 106 24.57 16.05 21.09
N SER A 107 23.65 15.41 20.37
CA SER A 107 22.24 15.36 20.73
C SER A 107 21.96 14.52 21.98
N THR A 108 22.77 13.48 22.21
CA THR A 108 22.77 12.70 23.47
C THR A 108 23.23 13.56 24.65
N ALA A 109 24.28 14.36 24.49
CA ALA A 109 24.75 15.28 25.52
C ALA A 109 23.69 16.35 25.84
N VAL A 110 22.99 16.86 24.83
CA VAL A 110 21.86 17.78 25.00
C VAL A 110 20.68 17.10 25.70
N GLY A 111 20.29 15.90 25.29
CA GLY A 111 19.22 15.13 25.93
C GLY A 111 19.52 14.78 27.39
N TYR A 112 20.75 14.38 27.69
CA TYR A 112 21.22 14.14 29.05
C TYR A 112 21.20 15.43 29.90
N GLY A 113 21.80 16.51 29.39
CA GLY A 113 21.84 17.81 30.08
C GLY A 113 20.45 18.36 30.36
N LEU A 114 19.56 18.31 29.37
CA LEU A 114 18.16 18.70 29.51
C LEU A 114 17.45 17.85 30.54
N GLN A 115 17.50 16.52 30.48
CA GLN A 115 16.80 15.67 31.46
C GLN A 115 17.28 15.92 32.90
N THR A 116 18.59 16.17 33.09
CA THR A 116 19.12 16.54 34.42
C THR A 116 18.68 17.92 34.92
N MET A 117 18.32 18.85 34.02
CA MET A 117 17.75 20.16 34.37
C MET A 117 16.20 20.13 34.49
N LEU A 118 15.54 19.28 33.69
CA LEU A 118 14.08 19.20 33.53
C LEU A 118 13.35 18.48 34.67
N THR A 119 14.04 17.66 35.46
CA THR A 119 13.52 17.03 36.68
C THR A 119 13.10 18.04 37.77
N LYS A 120 13.26 19.35 37.52
CA LYS A 120 12.79 20.43 38.39
C LYS A 120 11.69 21.34 37.82
N ALA A 121 11.25 21.22 36.55
CA ALA A 121 10.11 22.01 36.03
C ALA A 121 9.56 21.52 34.66
N ALA A 122 8.26 21.17 34.60
CA ALA A 122 7.56 20.66 33.40
C ALA A 122 7.47 21.63 32.18
N PRO A 123 7.37 22.97 32.31
CA PRO A 123 7.28 23.87 31.15
C PRO A 123 8.57 23.94 30.31
N VAL A 124 9.72 23.60 30.90
CA VAL A 124 11.04 23.77 30.27
C VAL A 124 11.30 22.70 29.20
N ALA A 125 10.65 21.54 29.27
CA ALA A 125 10.80 20.45 28.29
C ALA A 125 10.23 20.81 26.91
N LYS A 126 9.15 21.59 26.90
CA LYS A 126 8.53 22.13 25.68
C LYS A 126 9.42 23.19 25.04
N ILE A 127 10.03 24.07 25.84
CA ILE A 127 11.00 25.07 25.37
C ILE A 127 12.23 24.37 24.78
N ALA A 128 12.71 23.30 25.41
CA ALA A 128 13.90 22.58 24.94
C ALA A 128 13.69 21.84 23.62
N THR A 129 12.54 21.21 23.41
CA THR A 129 12.17 20.59 22.12
C THR A 129 12.07 21.66 21.02
N LEU A 130 11.51 22.81 21.36
CA LEU A 130 11.40 23.96 20.46
C LEU A 130 12.77 24.58 20.16
N THR A 131 13.68 24.63 21.13
CA THR A 131 15.08 25.09 20.95
C THR A 131 15.89 24.12 20.10
N LEU A 132 15.72 22.80 20.26
CA LEU A 132 16.35 21.80 19.40
C LEU A 132 15.85 21.91 17.96
N GLY A 133 14.53 21.96 17.76
CA GLY A 133 13.93 22.22 16.45
C GLY A 133 14.41 23.54 15.85
N ALA A 134 14.47 24.61 16.65
CA ALA A 134 14.98 25.91 16.21
C ALA A 134 16.49 25.88 15.89
N SER A 135 17.29 25.03 16.55
CA SER A 135 18.73 24.90 16.29
C SER A 135 19.02 24.17 14.98
N PHE A 136 18.23 23.13 14.64
CA PHE A 136 18.32 22.46 13.33
C PHE A 136 17.80 23.36 12.21
N LEU A 137 16.71 24.10 12.47
CA LEU A 137 16.23 25.13 11.55
C LEU A 137 17.27 26.26 11.38
N ALA A 138 17.94 26.71 12.43
CA ALA A 138 18.96 27.76 12.34
C ALA A 138 20.18 27.35 11.48
N LYS A 139 20.53 26.06 11.49
CA LYS A 139 21.61 25.51 10.64
C LYS A 139 21.19 25.41 9.16
N THR A 140 19.92 25.12 8.89
CA THR A 140 19.40 24.88 7.52
C THR A 140 18.82 26.13 6.86
N ILE A 141 18.42 27.16 7.63
CA ILE A 141 17.94 28.46 7.12
C ILE A 141 18.90 29.11 6.11
N PRO A 142 20.23 29.16 6.33
CA PRO A 142 21.17 29.70 5.35
C PRO A 142 21.13 28.98 4.00
N GLU A 143 20.94 27.66 4.01
CA GLU A 143 20.89 26.83 2.81
C GLU A 143 19.57 27.02 2.07
N PHE A 144 18.44 27.08 2.78
CA PHE A 144 17.15 27.46 2.18
C PHE A 144 17.19 28.86 1.57
N HIS A 145 17.78 29.82 2.28
CA HIS A 145 17.95 31.19 1.76
C HIS A 145 18.86 31.19 0.52
N SER A 146 19.94 30.42 0.52
CA SER A 146 20.84 30.25 -0.63
C SER A 146 20.11 29.66 -1.83
N ALA A 147 19.32 28.59 -1.64
CA ALA A 147 18.53 27.96 -2.69
C ALA A 147 17.53 28.95 -3.31
N PHE A 148 16.80 29.71 -2.49
CA PHE A 148 15.87 30.72 -3.00
C PHE A 148 16.57 31.89 -3.69
N ASP A 149 17.71 32.36 -3.18
CA ASP A 149 18.49 33.42 -3.81
C ASP A 149 19.06 32.97 -5.17
N GLN A 150 19.53 31.72 -5.26
CA GLN A 150 19.95 31.09 -6.52
C GLN A 150 18.78 30.99 -7.51
N GLY A 151 17.61 30.51 -7.06
CA GLY A 151 16.41 30.41 -7.89
C GLY A 151 15.91 31.74 -8.43
N LEU A 152 15.96 32.79 -7.60
CA LEU A 152 15.59 34.15 -7.99
C LEU A 152 16.58 34.74 -9.02
N LYS A 153 17.86 34.35 -8.96
CA LYS A 153 18.91 34.81 -9.87
C LYS A 153 19.09 33.93 -11.13
N ALA A 154 18.47 32.75 -11.16
CA ALA A 154 18.58 31.80 -12.26
C ALA A 154 18.13 32.40 -13.59
N LYS A 155 18.95 32.26 -14.62
CA LYS A 155 18.70 32.81 -15.98
C LYS A 155 18.18 31.75 -16.95
N ASN A 156 18.37 30.48 -16.62
CA ASN A 156 18.00 29.33 -17.42
C ASN A 156 17.50 28.19 -16.50
N TRP A 157 16.86 27.19 -17.10
CA TRP A 157 16.28 26.07 -16.37
C TRP A 157 17.32 25.26 -15.57
N ASN A 158 18.53 25.12 -16.10
CA ASN A 158 19.61 24.42 -15.41
C ASN A 158 20.03 25.13 -14.10
N GLU A 159 20.09 26.46 -14.10
CA GLU A 159 20.34 27.23 -12.88
C GLU A 159 19.19 27.10 -11.87
N LEU A 160 17.95 26.97 -12.34
CA LEU A 160 16.77 26.76 -11.48
C LEU A 160 16.73 25.33 -10.90
N ASP A 161 17.16 24.34 -11.67
CA ASP A 161 17.27 22.94 -11.22
C ASP A 161 18.37 22.80 -10.17
N LYS A 162 19.52 23.48 -10.33
CA LYS A 162 20.56 23.55 -9.30
C LYS A 162 20.06 24.17 -8.00
N ALA A 163 19.32 25.29 -8.10
CA ALA A 163 18.70 25.92 -6.94
C ALA A 163 17.71 24.97 -6.24
N SER A 164 16.96 24.17 -7.01
CA SER A 164 16.05 23.14 -6.49
C SER A 164 16.80 22.02 -5.78
N ALA A 165 17.92 21.53 -6.34
CA ALA A 165 18.77 20.52 -5.72
C ALA A 165 19.33 21.02 -4.37
N THR A 166 19.84 22.27 -4.30
CA THR A 166 20.29 22.86 -3.03
C THR A 166 19.16 22.96 -1.99
N PHE A 167 17.92 23.23 -2.42
CA PHE A 167 16.76 23.18 -1.52
C PHE A 167 16.48 21.75 -1.01
N GLY A 168 16.61 20.75 -1.88
CA GLY A 168 16.46 19.34 -1.54
C GLY A 168 17.52 18.84 -0.57
N GLU A 169 18.79 19.20 -0.80
CA GLU A 169 19.90 18.96 0.14
C GLU A 169 19.60 19.55 1.52
N ALA A 170 19.20 20.82 1.58
CA ALA A 170 18.85 21.49 2.85
C ALA A 170 17.69 20.81 3.59
N THR A 171 16.67 20.36 2.85
CA THR A 171 15.51 19.64 3.41
C THR A 171 15.91 18.23 3.87
N GLY A 172 16.74 17.54 3.10
CA GLY A 172 17.29 16.23 3.45
C GLY A 172 18.15 16.30 4.70
N SER A 173 18.96 17.36 4.81
CA SER A 173 19.76 17.69 5.99
C SER A 173 18.91 17.84 7.22
N LEU A 174 17.87 18.68 7.11
CA LEU A 174 16.93 18.90 8.19
C LEU A 174 16.26 17.59 8.64
N ALA A 175 15.88 16.72 7.70
CA ALA A 175 15.24 15.44 8.00
C ALA A 175 16.20 14.47 8.73
N VAL A 176 17.41 14.27 8.20
CA VAL A 176 18.43 13.41 8.80
C VAL A 176 18.84 13.91 10.18
N ASP A 177 19.15 15.19 10.31
CA ASP A 177 19.52 15.82 11.57
C ASP A 177 18.40 15.76 12.60
N THR A 178 17.13 15.91 12.18
CA THR A 178 15.98 15.78 13.08
C THR A 178 15.82 14.36 13.60
N ILE A 179 15.95 13.35 12.72
CA ILE A 179 15.83 11.93 13.09
C ILE A 179 16.97 11.51 14.03
N ILE A 180 18.22 11.82 13.66
CA ILE A 180 19.41 11.48 14.44
C ILE A 180 19.43 12.28 15.75
N GLY A 181 19.07 13.56 15.68
CA GLY A 181 18.96 14.44 16.84
C GLY A 181 17.93 13.94 17.85
N PHE A 182 16.77 13.48 17.36
CA PHE A 182 15.74 12.90 18.21
C PHE A 182 16.16 11.56 18.84
N ALA A 183 16.83 10.69 18.07
CA ALA A 183 17.35 9.43 18.57
C ALA A 183 18.43 9.64 19.64
N GLY A 184 19.39 10.54 19.40
CA GLY A 184 20.40 10.93 20.38
C GLY A 184 19.78 11.55 21.64
N TYR A 185 18.83 12.48 21.47
CA TYR A 185 18.09 13.08 22.59
C TYR A 185 17.41 12.03 23.49
N LYS A 186 16.69 11.07 22.90
CA LYS A 186 16.03 9.99 23.64
C LYS A 186 17.04 9.10 24.38
N ALA A 187 18.15 8.76 23.73
CA ALA A 187 19.22 7.98 24.37
C ALA A 187 19.83 8.72 25.57
N GLY A 188 20.09 10.03 25.44
CA GLY A 188 20.61 10.88 26.52
C GLY A 188 19.64 11.02 27.69
N ALA A 189 18.36 11.26 27.41
CA ALA A 189 17.31 11.36 28.42
C ALA A 189 17.08 10.02 29.14
N GLY A 190 17.09 8.90 28.40
CA GLY A 190 17.01 7.55 28.96
C GLY A 190 18.20 7.22 29.85
N TYR A 191 19.41 7.60 29.47
CA TYR A 191 20.62 7.42 30.28
C TYR A 191 20.57 8.26 31.58
N ALA A 192 20.10 9.50 31.50
CA ALA A 192 19.88 10.34 32.68
C ALA A 192 18.85 9.73 33.64
N ASN A 193 17.71 9.24 33.13
CA ASN A 193 16.69 8.57 33.92
C ASN A 193 17.21 7.28 34.57
N HIS A 194 17.98 6.48 33.84
CA HIS A 194 18.57 5.25 34.39
C HIS A 194 19.57 5.55 35.52
N ARG A 195 20.38 6.61 35.38
CA ARG A 195 21.30 7.05 36.43
C ARG A 195 20.56 7.59 37.65
N GLN A 196 19.49 8.35 37.44
CA GLN A 196 18.66 8.88 38.51
C GLN A 196 17.92 7.76 39.26
N LEU A 197 17.33 6.80 38.55
CA LEU A 197 16.73 5.61 39.14
C LEU A 197 17.74 4.76 39.91
N LYS A 198 19.00 4.69 39.48
CA LYS A 198 20.08 4.05 40.26
C LYS A 198 20.42 4.81 41.53
N HIS A 199 20.43 6.15 41.50
CA HIS A 199 20.60 6.97 42.70
C HIS A 199 19.40 6.88 43.65
N GLU A 200 18.18 6.85 43.13
CA GLU A 200 16.94 6.67 43.89
C GLU A 200 16.80 5.26 44.45
N ALA A 201 17.22 4.22 43.72
CA ALA A 201 17.28 2.85 44.24
C ALA A 201 18.36 2.71 45.33
N ALA A 202 19.49 3.38 45.18
CA ALA A 202 20.52 3.41 46.23
C ALA A 202 20.03 4.14 47.49
N SER A 203 19.31 5.26 47.35
CA SER A 203 18.73 5.98 48.49
C SER A 203 17.53 5.26 49.10
N LEU A 204 16.73 4.54 48.31
CA LEU A 204 15.64 3.67 48.79
C LEU A 204 16.19 2.44 49.52
N ASN A 205 17.29 1.86 49.07
CA ASN A 205 17.97 0.79 49.79
C ASN A 205 18.58 1.30 51.11
N GLU A 206 19.12 2.52 51.13
CA GLU A 206 19.60 3.16 52.35
C GLU A 206 18.44 3.50 53.31
N ALA A 207 17.31 3.98 52.78
CA ALA A 207 16.10 4.25 53.55
C ALA A 207 15.44 2.96 54.08
N SER A 208 15.44 1.89 53.29
CA SER A 208 14.96 0.56 53.69
C SER A 208 15.84 -0.05 54.77
N ALA A 209 17.17 0.14 54.70
CA ALA A 209 18.09 -0.27 55.76
C ALA A 209 17.80 0.48 57.08
N LYS A 210 17.60 1.81 57.01
CA LYS A 210 17.22 2.63 58.18
C LYS A 210 15.82 2.30 58.73
N ALA A 211 14.87 1.96 57.86
CA ALA A 211 13.53 1.53 58.26
C ALA A 211 13.58 0.18 58.98
N THR A 212 14.40 -0.75 58.51
CA THR A 212 14.60 -2.07 59.15
C THR A 212 15.18 -1.90 60.57
N GLU A 213 16.16 -0.99 60.74
CA GLU A 213 16.74 -0.64 62.04
C GLU A 213 15.71 0.04 62.98
N ALA A 214 14.78 0.83 62.44
CA ALA A 214 13.70 1.45 63.20
C ALA A 214 12.61 0.44 63.64
N THR A 215 12.34 -0.60 62.82
CA THR A 215 11.33 -1.62 63.15
C THR A 215 11.77 -2.56 64.28
N GLU A 216 13.07 -2.82 64.43
CA GLU A 216 13.61 -3.56 65.58
C GLU A 216 13.53 -2.78 66.90
N THR A 217 13.33 -1.46 66.83
CA THR A 217 13.25 -0.59 68.01
C THR A 217 11.80 -0.35 68.48
N ALA A 218 10.80 -0.68 67.68
CA ALA A 218 9.38 -0.34 67.94
C ALA A 218 8.51 -1.50 68.47
N ALA A 219 9.09 -2.61 68.93
CA ALA A 219 8.37 -3.73 69.55
C ALA A 219 8.02 -3.50 71.03
N THR A 220 7.52 -2.31 71.39
CA THR A 220 6.82 -2.09 72.66
C THR A 220 5.78 -0.97 72.52
N ILE A 221 4.56 -1.26 72.98
CA ILE A 221 3.42 -0.37 73.31
C ILE A 221 2.17 -0.52 72.40
N GLU A 222 1.04 -0.47 73.11
CA GLU A 222 -0.33 -0.97 72.93
C GLU A 222 -1.20 -0.48 71.74
N PRO A 223 -2.31 -1.19 71.46
CA PRO A 223 -3.19 -0.90 70.33
C PRO A 223 -4.23 0.18 70.66
N LEU A 224 -4.47 1.11 69.72
CA LEU A 224 -5.65 1.98 69.72
C LEU A 224 -6.50 1.80 68.45
N LYS A 225 -7.79 2.04 68.68
CA LYS A 225 -8.99 1.75 67.87
C LYS A 225 -9.11 2.55 66.55
N PRO A 226 -10.04 2.15 65.67
CA PRO A 226 -10.05 2.49 64.24
C PRO A 226 -10.78 3.80 63.94
N ILE A 227 -10.41 4.44 62.83
CA ILE A 227 -11.19 5.51 62.20
C ILE A 227 -11.39 5.15 60.72
N ALA A 228 -12.62 5.40 60.29
CA ALA A 228 -13.19 5.07 59.00
C ALA A 228 -12.88 6.11 57.92
N GLU A 229 -13.30 5.73 56.71
CA GLU A 229 -13.84 6.59 55.64
C GLU A 229 -12.93 7.22 54.57
N VAL A 230 -13.19 6.77 53.33
CA VAL A 230 -13.58 7.57 52.15
C VAL A 230 -12.56 7.73 50.99
N SER A 231 -12.92 6.98 49.92
CA SER A 231 -13.02 7.31 48.48
C SER A 231 -11.80 7.56 47.58
N ASN A 232 -11.61 6.60 46.67
CA ASN A 232 -11.71 6.69 45.20
C ASN A 232 -11.28 7.98 44.48
N ALA A 233 -10.28 7.82 43.60
CA ALA A 233 -10.28 8.36 42.25
C ALA A 233 -9.56 7.38 41.30
N ALA A 234 -10.34 6.62 40.53
CA ALA A 234 -10.00 6.26 39.15
C ALA A 234 -10.19 7.56 38.31
N GLU A 235 -9.53 7.87 37.21
CA GLU A 235 -9.18 7.14 36.00
C GLU A 235 -8.06 7.92 35.27
N ALA A 236 -7.16 7.22 34.58
CA ALA A 236 -6.57 7.56 33.28
C ALA A 236 -5.38 6.62 33.05
N THR A 237 -5.68 5.42 32.56
CA THR A 237 -4.68 4.50 32.04
C THR A 237 -5.13 4.11 30.64
N GLU A 238 -4.63 4.83 29.64
CA GLU A 238 -4.47 4.29 28.30
C GLU A 238 -3.49 5.16 27.51
N VAL A 239 -2.77 4.54 26.57
CA VAL A 239 -1.66 5.07 25.76
C VAL A 239 -0.26 4.86 26.35
N THR A 240 0.10 3.59 26.53
CA THR A 240 1.50 3.11 26.53
C THR A 240 1.55 1.71 25.95
N GLN A 241 1.31 1.58 24.64
CA GLN A 241 1.74 0.41 23.86
C GLN A 241 1.68 0.73 22.35
N ALA A 242 2.65 1.51 21.87
CA ALA A 242 2.99 1.58 20.44
C ALA A 242 4.32 2.32 20.25
N THR A 243 5.44 1.72 20.63
CA THR A 243 6.72 1.87 19.90
C THR A 243 7.76 0.92 20.48
N GLU A 244 7.75 -0.32 20.00
CA GLU A 244 8.95 -1.16 20.00
C GLU A 244 9.16 -1.64 18.56
N VAL A 245 9.90 -0.84 17.78
CA VAL A 245 10.34 -1.20 16.43
C VAL A 245 11.73 -1.82 16.58
N ALA A 246 11.76 -3.12 16.29
CA ALA A 246 12.83 -3.90 15.65
C ALA A 246 14.28 -3.58 16.08
N LYS A 247 14.77 -4.36 17.05
CA LYS A 247 16.14 -4.88 16.95
C LYS A 247 16.12 -6.07 16.00
N VAL A 248 16.85 -5.94 14.90
CA VAL A 248 17.24 -7.04 14.02
C VAL A 248 18.16 -7.96 14.82
N THR A 249 17.60 -9.07 15.32
CA THR A 249 18.36 -10.22 15.78
C THR A 249 17.67 -11.48 15.28
N ASP A 250 18.43 -12.27 14.53
CA ASP A 250 18.25 -13.67 14.15
C ASP A 250 17.12 -14.03 13.17
N ALA A 251 17.53 -14.04 11.90
CA ALA A 251 16.83 -14.52 10.72
C ALA A 251 16.73 -16.05 10.62
N GLU A 252 16.56 -16.77 11.73
CA GLU A 252 16.35 -18.22 11.73
C GLU A 252 15.09 -18.60 12.51
N ALA A 253 14.15 -19.21 11.79
CA ALA A 253 12.92 -19.87 12.26
C ALA A 253 11.61 -19.07 12.43
N ILE A 254 11.34 -18.05 11.61
CA ILE A 254 9.94 -17.84 11.18
C ILE A 254 9.67 -18.94 10.14
N VAL A 255 9.05 -20.03 10.58
CA VAL A 255 8.42 -21.00 9.68
C VAL A 255 7.41 -20.21 8.87
N LYS A 256 7.83 -19.74 7.69
CA LYS A 256 6.95 -19.11 6.70
C LYS A 256 5.83 -20.13 6.49
N LYS A 257 4.61 -19.81 6.92
CA LYS A 257 3.43 -20.66 6.73
C LYS A 257 3.19 -20.78 5.23
N VAL A 258 3.86 -21.75 4.60
CA VAL A 258 3.66 -22.08 3.19
C VAL A 258 2.35 -22.83 3.10
N VAL A 259 1.37 -22.20 2.46
CA VAL A 259 0.02 -22.70 2.28
C VAL A 259 -0.07 -23.50 0.97
N SER A 260 -0.77 -24.63 0.98
CA SER A 260 -1.13 -25.34 -0.25
C SER A 260 -2.44 -24.76 -0.82
N PRO A 261 -2.61 -24.63 -2.14
CA PRO A 261 -3.90 -24.32 -2.75
C PRO A 261 -5.04 -25.26 -2.32
N GLU A 262 -4.72 -26.47 -1.88
CA GLU A 262 -5.67 -27.46 -1.35
C GLU A 262 -6.31 -27.03 0.00
N ASP A 263 -5.69 -26.09 0.72
CA ASP A 263 -6.16 -25.60 2.03
C ASP A 263 -7.15 -24.42 1.90
N THR A 264 -7.80 -24.30 0.75
CA THR A 264 -8.66 -23.17 0.40
C THR A 264 -10.12 -23.56 0.38
N ILE A 265 -10.97 -22.63 0.79
CA ILE A 265 -12.39 -22.88 0.96
C ILE A 265 -13.17 -21.75 0.31
N SER A 266 -14.13 -22.12 -0.54
CA SER A 266 -15.19 -21.23 -0.98
C SER A 266 -16.29 -21.21 0.06
N MET A 267 -16.57 -20.01 0.57
CA MET A 267 -17.67 -19.80 1.50
C MET A 267 -19.02 -20.00 0.80
N ARG A 268 -19.12 -19.70 -0.50
CA ARG A 268 -20.33 -19.95 -1.29
C ARG A 268 -20.67 -21.43 -1.36
N GLU A 269 -19.69 -22.29 -1.65
CA GLU A 269 -19.91 -23.74 -1.69
C GLU A 269 -20.28 -24.30 -0.31
N LEU A 270 -19.77 -23.72 0.79
CA LEU A 270 -20.19 -24.11 2.14
C LEU A 270 -21.65 -23.68 2.42
N ALA A 271 -22.01 -22.45 2.04
CA ALA A 271 -23.36 -21.91 2.20
C ALA A 271 -24.40 -22.75 1.43
N GLU A 272 -24.13 -23.07 0.16
CA GLU A 272 -25.01 -23.90 -0.69
C GLU A 272 -25.25 -25.30 -0.12
N ARG A 273 -24.26 -25.86 0.59
CA ARG A 273 -24.36 -27.18 1.24
C ARG A 273 -24.96 -27.11 2.64
N ASN A 274 -25.26 -25.92 3.16
CA ASN A 274 -25.58 -25.69 4.57
C ASN A 274 -24.54 -26.33 5.51
N ASP A 275 -23.25 -26.24 5.15
CA ASP A 275 -22.17 -26.84 5.93
C ASP A 275 -21.99 -26.05 7.25
N PRO A 276 -21.98 -26.72 8.44
CA PRO A 276 -21.82 -26.04 9.72
C PRO A 276 -20.50 -25.27 9.86
N LYS A 277 -19.50 -25.54 9.03
CA LYS A 277 -18.25 -24.78 8.99
C LYS A 277 -18.42 -23.36 8.45
N PHE A 278 -19.48 -23.07 7.71
CA PHE A 278 -19.74 -21.74 7.16
C PHE A 278 -19.71 -20.68 8.26
N GLU A 279 -20.55 -20.84 9.28
CA GLU A 279 -20.63 -19.89 10.40
C GLU A 279 -19.33 -19.83 11.19
N GLN A 280 -18.66 -20.98 11.40
CA GLN A 280 -17.38 -21.00 12.10
C GLN A 280 -16.33 -20.15 11.38
N ILE A 281 -16.19 -20.31 10.06
CA ILE A 281 -15.18 -19.61 9.27
C ILE A 281 -15.56 -18.14 9.10
N LEU A 282 -16.83 -17.81 8.87
CA LEU A 282 -17.27 -16.41 8.74
C LEU A 282 -16.97 -15.61 10.01
N ASN A 283 -17.24 -16.18 11.19
CA ASN A 283 -16.95 -15.55 12.48
C ASN A 283 -15.45 -15.37 12.75
N GLU A 284 -14.58 -16.19 12.16
CA GLU A 284 -13.12 -16.02 12.23
C GLU A 284 -12.61 -15.00 11.18
N TYR A 285 -13.18 -15.04 9.97
CA TYR A 285 -12.77 -14.24 8.83
C TYR A 285 -13.11 -12.76 9.02
N TYR A 286 -14.36 -12.47 9.40
CA TYR A 286 -14.90 -11.13 9.34
C TYR A 286 -14.16 -10.11 10.23
N PRO A 287 -13.84 -10.40 11.51
CA PRO A 287 -13.06 -9.47 12.33
C PRO A 287 -11.66 -9.17 11.76
N LYS A 288 -11.08 -10.11 11.00
CA LYS A 288 -9.79 -9.90 10.33
C LYS A 288 -9.93 -9.06 9.05
N LEU A 289 -11.04 -9.21 8.34
CA LEU A 289 -11.40 -8.34 7.21
C LEU A 289 -11.57 -6.89 7.68
N GLU A 290 -12.35 -6.65 8.74
CA GLU A 290 -12.54 -5.30 9.33
C GLU A 290 -11.21 -4.65 9.72
N LYS A 291 -10.27 -5.44 10.25
CA LYS A 291 -8.93 -4.95 10.56
C LYS A 291 -8.11 -4.61 9.31
N ALA A 292 -8.34 -5.32 8.19
CA ALA A 292 -7.64 -5.09 6.93
C ALA A 292 -8.20 -3.87 6.17
N PHE A 293 -9.50 -3.59 6.32
CA PHE A 293 -10.23 -2.48 5.71
C PHE A 293 -10.96 -1.69 6.80
N PRO A 294 -10.27 -0.75 7.47
CA PRO A 294 -10.83 -0.03 8.61
C PRO A 294 -11.87 1.04 8.22
N ASP A 295 -11.93 1.42 6.94
CA ASP A 295 -12.99 2.29 6.43
C ASP A 295 -14.27 1.45 6.24
N ALA A 296 -15.27 1.71 7.08
CA ALA A 296 -16.54 1.01 7.04
C ALA A 296 -17.34 1.25 5.74
N SER A 297 -16.97 2.26 4.94
CA SER A 297 -17.54 2.46 3.60
C SER A 297 -16.92 1.58 2.52
N GLU A 298 -15.80 0.91 2.82
CA GLU A 298 -15.15 -0.03 1.90
C GLU A 298 -15.70 -1.46 2.06
N ILE A 299 -16.26 -1.86 3.20
CA ILE A 299 -16.73 -3.24 3.42
C ILE A 299 -18.20 -3.35 3.84
N GLU A 300 -18.83 -4.44 3.41
CA GLU A 300 -20.19 -4.80 3.82
C GLU A 300 -20.24 -5.45 5.21
N SER A 301 -21.43 -5.50 5.82
CA SER A 301 -21.62 -6.16 7.12
C SER A 301 -21.50 -7.69 7.02
N ALA A 302 -21.17 -8.36 8.13
CA ALA A 302 -21.14 -9.82 8.19
C ALA A 302 -22.49 -10.47 7.82
N GLN A 303 -23.60 -9.81 8.18
CA GLN A 303 -24.94 -10.26 7.80
C GLN A 303 -25.16 -10.11 6.30
N THR A 304 -24.75 -8.99 5.71
CA THR A 304 -24.84 -8.76 4.27
C THR A 304 -24.07 -9.82 3.49
N TYR A 305 -22.83 -10.13 3.89
CA TYR A 305 -22.06 -11.22 3.26
C TYR A 305 -22.74 -12.59 3.42
N ARG A 306 -23.34 -12.87 4.59
CA ARG A 306 -24.14 -14.09 4.79
C ARG A 306 -25.28 -14.15 3.78
N ASP A 307 -26.02 -13.05 3.60
CA ASP A 307 -27.13 -12.98 2.67
C ASP A 307 -26.65 -13.18 1.22
N TYR A 308 -25.59 -12.49 0.79
CA TYR A 308 -25.00 -12.66 -0.55
C TYR A 308 -24.54 -14.10 -0.85
N LEU A 309 -23.96 -14.78 0.14
CA LEU A 309 -23.43 -16.14 -0.04
C LEU A 309 -24.52 -17.22 -0.05
N HIS A 310 -25.67 -16.96 0.58
CA HIS A 310 -26.82 -17.88 0.58
C HIS A 310 -27.81 -17.62 -0.55
N ASP A 311 -27.80 -16.43 -1.16
CA ASP A 311 -28.72 -16.08 -2.22
C ASP A 311 -28.29 -16.68 -3.58
N PRO A 312 -29.08 -17.58 -4.18
CA PRO A 312 -28.76 -18.18 -5.48
C PRO A 312 -28.70 -17.16 -6.63
N ASP A 313 -29.35 -16.01 -6.50
CA ASP A 313 -29.39 -14.97 -7.52
C ASP A 313 -28.15 -14.05 -7.48
N PHE A 314 -27.38 -14.09 -6.40
CA PHE A 314 -26.08 -13.43 -6.30
C PHE A 314 -24.96 -14.38 -6.71
N ALA A 315 -23.94 -13.85 -7.41
CA ALA A 315 -22.77 -14.60 -7.86
C ALA A 315 -21.54 -14.40 -6.96
N TRP A 316 -21.75 -13.97 -5.72
CA TRP A 316 -20.69 -13.69 -4.76
C TRP A 316 -20.03 -14.96 -4.22
N ASP A 317 -18.72 -14.88 -4.03
CA ASP A 317 -17.91 -15.89 -3.37
C ASP A 317 -16.86 -15.22 -2.49
N MET A 318 -16.48 -15.90 -1.41
CA MET A 318 -15.37 -15.52 -0.56
C MET A 318 -14.43 -16.71 -0.48
N ASN A 319 -13.23 -16.55 -1.03
CA ASN A 319 -12.22 -17.58 -1.06
C ASN A 319 -11.23 -17.35 0.07
N VAL A 320 -11.23 -18.29 1.02
CA VAL A 320 -10.51 -18.18 2.27
C VAL A 320 -9.20 -18.97 2.18
N LEU A 321 -8.09 -18.28 2.43
CA LEU A 321 -6.77 -18.90 2.58
C LEU A 321 -6.58 -19.34 4.03
N ARG A 322 -6.23 -20.61 4.27
CA ARG A 322 -6.02 -21.14 5.63
C ARG A 322 -4.64 -21.76 5.80
N ASP A 323 -4.14 -21.79 7.03
CA ASP A 323 -2.94 -22.58 7.35
C ASP A 323 -3.29 -24.05 7.58
N LYS A 324 -2.25 -24.89 7.75
CA LYS A 324 -2.41 -26.34 8.01
C LYS A 324 -3.17 -26.67 9.29
N SER A 325 -3.27 -25.73 10.22
CA SER A 325 -4.05 -25.87 11.46
C SER A 325 -5.50 -25.40 11.27
N GLY A 326 -5.85 -24.88 10.09
CA GLY A 326 -7.16 -24.35 9.76
C GLY A 326 -7.35 -22.88 10.16
N ASN A 327 -6.32 -22.13 10.56
CA ASN A 327 -6.54 -20.71 10.86
C ASN A 327 -6.65 -19.91 9.57
N VAL A 328 -7.54 -18.91 9.53
CA VAL A 328 -7.69 -17.97 8.42
C VAL A 328 -6.45 -17.09 8.33
N LEU A 329 -5.84 -17.07 7.14
CA LEU A 329 -4.66 -16.27 6.82
C LEU A 329 -4.95 -15.10 5.87
N GLY A 330 -6.13 -15.09 5.24
CA GLY A 330 -6.52 -14.05 4.30
C GLY A 330 -7.69 -14.48 3.43
N GLY A 331 -8.05 -13.62 2.49
CA GLY A 331 -9.12 -13.92 1.55
C GLY A 331 -9.16 -13.01 0.34
N ILE A 332 -9.89 -13.48 -0.66
CA ILE A 332 -10.30 -12.73 -1.84
C ILE A 332 -11.81 -12.91 -1.99
N GLN A 333 -12.51 -11.78 -2.07
CA GLN A 333 -13.92 -11.78 -2.39
C GLN A 333 -14.09 -11.50 -3.87
N SER A 334 -15.12 -12.06 -4.47
CA SER A 334 -15.36 -11.84 -5.89
C SER A 334 -16.79 -12.13 -6.27
N GLN A 335 -17.25 -11.49 -7.34
CA GLN A 335 -18.51 -11.81 -7.98
C GLN A 335 -18.38 -11.85 -9.50
N VAL A 336 -19.20 -12.68 -10.13
CA VAL A 336 -19.30 -12.73 -11.59
C VAL A 336 -20.32 -11.71 -12.06
N VAL A 337 -19.93 -10.85 -13.00
CA VAL A 337 -20.80 -9.82 -13.59
C VAL A 337 -21.05 -10.13 -15.06
N GLU A 338 -22.32 -10.08 -15.47
CA GLU A 338 -22.73 -10.16 -16.87
C GLU A 338 -22.63 -8.77 -17.50
N VAL A 339 -21.67 -8.58 -18.40
CA VAL A 339 -21.34 -7.27 -18.97
C VAL A 339 -22.11 -7.01 -20.27
N GLY A 340 -22.28 -8.05 -21.09
CA GLY A 340 -22.95 -7.92 -22.40
C GLY A 340 -22.22 -6.96 -23.37
N GLY A 341 -20.91 -6.83 -23.21
CA GLY A 341 -20.04 -6.08 -24.10
C GLY A 341 -19.76 -6.82 -25.41
N SER A 342 -19.21 -6.09 -26.37
CA SER A 342 -18.78 -6.62 -27.67
C SER A 342 -17.49 -7.45 -27.62
N VAL A 343 -16.60 -7.16 -26.66
CA VAL A 343 -15.34 -7.88 -26.41
C VAL A 343 -15.30 -8.52 -25.02
N ILE A 344 -15.99 -7.94 -24.02
CA ILE A 344 -16.16 -8.53 -22.69
C ILE A 344 -17.63 -8.90 -22.51
N ASN A 345 -17.96 -10.19 -22.56
CA ASN A 345 -19.32 -10.64 -22.27
C ASN A 345 -19.55 -10.83 -20.77
N LYS A 346 -18.54 -11.36 -20.07
CA LYS A 346 -18.60 -11.67 -18.64
C LYS A 346 -17.26 -11.36 -17.97
N ALA A 347 -17.30 -10.82 -16.76
CA ALA A 347 -16.10 -10.53 -15.98
C ALA A 347 -16.24 -11.02 -14.55
N VAL A 348 -15.10 -11.20 -13.88
CA VAL A 348 -15.06 -11.36 -12.42
C VAL A 348 -14.63 -10.03 -11.82
N TRP A 349 -15.47 -9.45 -10.98
CA TRP A 349 -15.09 -8.35 -10.09
C TRP A 349 -14.45 -8.96 -8.85
N ALA A 350 -13.16 -8.71 -8.64
CA ALA A 350 -12.46 -9.11 -7.44
C ALA A 350 -12.35 -7.93 -6.47
N GLU A 351 -12.80 -8.15 -5.24
CA GLU A 351 -12.85 -7.17 -4.17
C GLU A 351 -12.17 -7.72 -2.90
N HIS A 352 -11.78 -6.82 -2.01
CA HIS A 352 -11.25 -7.15 -0.69
C HIS A 352 -10.20 -8.27 -0.66
N ILE A 353 -9.05 -7.99 -1.26
CA ILE A 353 -7.91 -8.91 -1.26
C ILE A 353 -7.01 -8.59 -0.07
N TRP A 354 -6.90 -9.50 0.89
CA TRP A 354 -6.14 -9.25 2.11
C TRP A 354 -5.41 -10.49 2.64
N LEU A 355 -4.37 -10.22 3.41
CA LEU A 355 -3.64 -11.19 4.21
C LEU A 355 -3.52 -10.68 5.64
N ASP A 356 -3.70 -11.60 6.58
CA ASP A 356 -3.39 -11.40 7.99
C ASP A 356 -1.95 -10.86 8.14
N PRO A 357 -1.69 -9.85 9.01
CA PRO A 357 -0.36 -9.26 9.17
C PRO A 357 0.78 -10.27 9.30
N GLU A 358 0.57 -11.38 10.02
CA GLU A 358 1.59 -12.41 10.22
C GLU A 358 1.81 -13.29 8.98
N ALA A 359 0.84 -13.32 8.06
CA ALA A 359 0.85 -14.09 6.83
C ALA A 359 1.33 -13.27 5.62
N ARG A 360 1.57 -11.97 5.77
CA ARG A 360 1.96 -11.05 4.68
C ARG A 360 3.33 -11.41 4.10
N THR A 361 3.31 -12.23 3.06
CA THR A 361 4.46 -12.52 2.22
C THR A 361 4.03 -12.49 0.76
N PHE A 362 4.94 -12.14 -0.13
CA PHE A 362 4.65 -12.16 -1.57
C PHE A 362 4.22 -13.56 -2.05
N SER A 363 4.79 -14.62 -1.47
CA SER A 363 4.41 -16.00 -1.79
C SER A 363 2.95 -16.31 -1.42
N ASN A 364 2.51 -15.93 -0.21
CA ASN A 364 1.12 -16.16 0.21
C ASN A 364 0.14 -15.33 -0.62
N PHE A 365 0.54 -14.11 -0.98
CA PHE A 365 -0.23 -13.26 -1.87
C PHE A 365 -0.37 -13.88 -3.26
N GLN A 366 0.72 -14.40 -3.84
CA GLN A 366 0.67 -15.12 -5.11
C GLN A 366 -0.21 -16.38 -5.03
N THR A 367 -0.14 -17.13 -3.93
CA THR A 367 -1.03 -18.27 -3.70
C THR A 367 -2.49 -17.82 -3.71
N LEU A 368 -2.83 -16.77 -2.96
CA LEU A 368 -4.18 -16.20 -2.91
C LEU A 368 -4.70 -15.78 -4.29
N LEU A 369 -3.87 -15.06 -5.07
CA LEU A 369 -4.25 -14.65 -6.42
C LEU A 369 -4.45 -15.84 -7.35
N LYS A 370 -3.57 -16.86 -7.27
CA LYS A 370 -3.71 -18.07 -8.07
C LYS A 370 -5.01 -18.81 -7.79
N ILE A 371 -5.45 -18.85 -6.53
CA ILE A 371 -6.73 -19.44 -6.14
C ILE A 371 -7.89 -18.66 -6.75
N GLY A 372 -7.85 -17.33 -6.66
CA GLY A 372 -8.83 -16.46 -7.31
C GLY A 372 -8.88 -16.68 -8.82
N GLU A 373 -7.73 -16.75 -9.49
CA GLU A 373 -7.60 -17.00 -10.93
C GLU A 373 -8.16 -18.38 -11.32
N GLU A 374 -7.80 -19.44 -10.60
CA GLU A 374 -8.28 -20.81 -10.84
C GLU A 374 -9.81 -20.90 -10.72
N ARG A 375 -10.43 -20.14 -9.82
CA ARG A 375 -11.90 -20.08 -9.71
C ARG A 375 -12.52 -19.20 -10.78
N ALA A 376 -11.98 -18.01 -10.99
CA ALA A 376 -12.43 -17.08 -12.01
C ALA A 376 -12.43 -17.73 -13.41
N SER A 377 -11.40 -18.51 -13.74
CA SER A 377 -11.30 -19.23 -15.03
C SER A 377 -12.43 -20.24 -15.28
N LYS A 378 -13.06 -20.78 -14.23
CA LYS A 378 -14.17 -21.75 -14.33
C LYS A 378 -15.53 -21.09 -14.60
N THR A 379 -15.63 -19.77 -14.45
CA THR A 379 -16.89 -19.02 -14.61
C THR A 379 -17.24 -18.73 -16.07
N GLY A 380 -16.31 -18.97 -17.01
CA GLY A 380 -16.43 -18.59 -18.42
C GLY A 380 -16.16 -17.11 -18.71
N SER A 381 -15.73 -16.35 -17.70
CA SER A 381 -15.40 -14.92 -17.79
C SER A 381 -14.20 -14.64 -18.69
N ASP A 382 -14.20 -13.47 -19.32
CA ASP A 382 -13.14 -13.01 -20.23
C ASP A 382 -11.94 -12.43 -19.47
N ILE A 383 -12.23 -11.70 -18.38
CA ILE A 383 -11.26 -10.99 -17.55
C ILE A 383 -11.63 -11.08 -16.06
N VAL A 384 -10.63 -10.84 -15.21
CA VAL A 384 -10.82 -10.34 -13.84
C VAL A 384 -10.54 -8.85 -13.84
N PHE A 385 -11.35 -8.07 -13.14
CA PHE A 385 -11.02 -6.69 -12.84
C PHE A 385 -11.14 -6.44 -11.33
N MET A 386 -10.42 -5.43 -10.85
CA MET A 386 -10.41 -5.04 -9.44
C MET A 386 -10.20 -3.55 -9.32
N GLU A 387 -10.69 -3.01 -8.21
CA GLU A 387 -10.40 -1.65 -7.80
C GLU A 387 -9.07 -1.62 -7.06
N PHE A 388 -8.32 -0.55 -7.26
CA PHE A 388 -7.15 -0.26 -6.44
C PHE A 388 -7.06 1.24 -6.16
N ASN A 389 -6.49 1.57 -5.01
CA ASN A 389 -6.26 2.95 -4.60
C ASN A 389 -5.26 3.60 -5.55
N ASP A 390 -5.74 4.55 -6.35
CA ASP A 390 -4.97 5.33 -7.30
C ASP A 390 -4.36 6.52 -6.57
N ARG A 391 -3.05 6.42 -6.30
CA ARG A 391 -2.33 7.45 -5.56
C ARG A 391 -2.47 8.84 -6.18
N ALA A 392 -2.62 8.94 -7.51
CA ALA A 392 -2.76 10.22 -8.20
C ALA A 392 -4.10 10.93 -7.90
N LYS A 393 -5.10 10.18 -7.42
CA LYS A 393 -6.42 10.70 -7.01
C LYS A 393 -6.54 10.90 -5.49
N MET A 394 -5.61 10.35 -4.70
CA MET A 394 -5.65 10.43 -3.24
C MET A 394 -5.05 11.74 -2.72
N THR A 395 -5.71 12.32 -1.72
CA THR A 395 -5.11 13.37 -0.87
C THR A 395 -3.97 12.80 -0.03
N TRP A 396 -3.08 13.68 0.48
CA TRP A 396 -2.00 13.27 1.37
C TRP A 396 -2.50 12.50 2.60
N GLN A 397 -3.59 12.95 3.22
CA GLN A 397 -4.15 12.28 4.40
C GLN A 397 -4.63 10.87 4.04
N GLN A 398 -5.37 10.70 2.93
CA GLN A 398 -5.81 9.38 2.47
C GLN A 398 -4.64 8.44 2.20
N GLN A 399 -3.51 8.94 1.68
CA GLN A 399 -2.32 8.11 1.45
C GLN A 399 -1.67 7.66 2.78
N LEU A 400 -1.71 8.51 3.82
CA LEU A 400 -1.24 8.15 5.15
C LEU A 400 -2.15 7.10 5.79
N ASP A 401 -3.47 7.32 5.77
CA ASP A 401 -4.46 6.41 6.34
C ASP A 401 -4.38 5.02 5.67
N ASP A 402 -4.26 4.98 4.34
CA ASP A 402 -4.08 3.73 3.58
C ASP A 402 -2.77 3.00 3.91
N ALA A 403 -1.69 3.75 4.16
CA ALA A 403 -0.41 3.17 4.54
C ALA A 403 -0.44 2.55 5.94
N GLU A 404 -1.22 3.10 6.87
CA GLU A 404 -1.40 2.56 8.23
C GLU A 404 -2.08 1.18 8.22
N ALA A 405 -2.93 0.89 7.23
CA ALA A 405 -3.52 -0.43 7.04
C ALA A 405 -2.49 -1.52 6.63
N GLY A 406 -1.31 -1.11 6.16
CA GLY A 406 -0.12 -1.96 6.14
C GLY A 406 0.81 -1.84 4.96
N LEU A 407 0.33 -1.37 3.81
CA LEU A 407 1.16 -1.10 2.63
C LEU A 407 0.81 0.29 2.12
N SER A 408 1.82 1.10 1.86
CA SER A 408 1.60 2.38 1.18
C SER A 408 0.96 2.16 -0.20
N PRO A 409 0.18 3.13 -0.71
CA PRO A 409 -0.37 3.07 -2.07
C PRO A 409 0.69 2.72 -3.12
N GLU A 410 1.88 3.33 -3.01
CA GLU A 410 3.02 3.05 -3.88
C GLU A 410 3.49 1.59 -3.83
N ALA A 411 3.62 1.01 -2.63
CA ALA A 411 4.04 -0.38 -2.50
C ALA A 411 2.99 -1.33 -3.09
N ARG A 412 1.71 -1.01 -2.92
CA ARG A 412 0.58 -1.76 -3.46
C ARG A 412 0.55 -1.70 -4.99
N GLU A 413 0.68 -0.53 -5.60
CA GLU A 413 0.80 -0.36 -7.05
C GLU A 413 1.96 -1.18 -7.65
N ARG A 414 3.13 -1.20 -6.99
CA ARG A 414 4.28 -2.03 -7.41
C ARG A 414 3.97 -3.52 -7.36
N ILE A 415 3.30 -3.98 -6.30
CA ILE A 415 2.90 -5.38 -6.15
C ILE A 415 1.92 -5.77 -7.26
N TRP A 416 0.91 -4.94 -7.52
CA TRP A 416 -0.05 -5.13 -8.61
C TRP A 416 0.63 -5.15 -9.98
N GLY A 417 1.56 -4.22 -10.23
CA GLY A 417 2.36 -4.20 -11.46
C GLY A 417 3.23 -5.43 -11.62
N ARG A 418 3.76 -5.99 -10.53
CA ARG A 418 4.58 -7.21 -10.54
C ARG A 418 3.77 -8.47 -10.85
N VAL A 419 2.50 -8.52 -10.43
CA VAL A 419 1.61 -9.66 -10.73
C VAL A 419 0.91 -9.54 -12.08
N GLY A 420 1.27 -8.54 -12.89
CA GLY A 420 0.86 -8.44 -14.28
C GLY A 420 -0.50 -7.76 -14.49
N LEU A 421 -0.92 -6.91 -13.56
CA LEU A 421 -2.15 -6.13 -13.71
C LEU A 421 -2.01 -5.10 -14.84
N TYR A 422 -3.05 -4.95 -15.65
CA TYR A 422 -3.20 -3.92 -16.66
C TYR A 422 -4.13 -2.82 -16.17
N VAL A 423 -3.98 -1.62 -16.71
CA VAL A 423 -4.94 -0.52 -16.58
C VAL A 423 -5.36 -0.06 -17.96
N LEU A 424 -6.49 0.64 -18.05
CA LEU A 424 -7.01 1.19 -19.29
C LEU A 424 -6.76 2.70 -19.34
N GLY A 425 -6.25 3.20 -20.46
CA GLY A 425 -6.03 4.63 -20.68
C GLY A 425 -6.51 5.13 -22.03
N ASP A 426 -6.76 6.44 -22.10
CA ASP A 426 -7.05 7.14 -23.36
C ASP A 426 -5.79 7.28 -24.24
N LYS A 427 -5.92 7.87 -25.45
CA LYS A 427 -4.76 8.11 -26.33
C LYS A 427 -3.66 9.02 -25.73
N SER A 428 -3.99 9.77 -24.69
CA SER A 428 -3.09 10.67 -23.98
C SER A 428 -2.45 9.99 -22.76
N ASN A 429 -2.71 8.70 -22.56
CA ASN A 429 -2.31 7.90 -21.41
C ASN A 429 -2.90 8.37 -20.07
N HIS A 430 -4.02 9.09 -20.08
CA HIS A 430 -4.80 9.29 -18.86
C HIS A 430 -5.59 8.02 -18.55
N LEU A 431 -5.61 7.62 -17.28
CA LEU A 431 -6.42 6.47 -16.86
C LEU A 431 -7.90 6.72 -17.13
N ALA A 432 -8.60 5.66 -17.50
CA ALA A 432 -10.04 5.71 -17.74
C ALA A 432 -10.77 6.22 -16.48
N PRO A 433 -11.77 7.11 -16.63
CA PRO A 433 -12.57 7.60 -15.51
C PRO A 433 -13.18 6.46 -14.69
N TYR A 434 -13.07 6.57 -13.37
CA TYR A 434 -13.64 5.62 -12.42
C TYR A 434 -13.78 6.26 -11.04
N SER A 435 -14.89 5.92 -10.38
CA SER A 435 -15.20 6.18 -8.97
C SER A 435 -16.26 5.16 -8.55
N GLN A 436 -16.21 4.72 -7.29
CA GLN A 436 -17.21 3.81 -6.71
C GLN A 436 -18.36 4.62 -6.07
N PRO A 437 -19.64 4.27 -6.31
CA PRO A 437 -20.77 4.82 -5.59
C PRO A 437 -20.65 4.59 -4.07
N ALA A 438 -21.47 5.29 -3.30
CA ALA A 438 -21.57 5.01 -1.88
C ALA A 438 -22.14 3.60 -1.65
N MET A 439 -21.57 2.88 -0.67
CA MET A 439 -22.15 1.64 -0.15
C MET A 439 -22.85 1.95 1.18
N GLY A 440 -24.16 1.72 1.24
CA GLY A 440 -24.99 2.07 2.41
C GLY A 440 -24.94 3.56 2.76
N ASP A 441 -24.69 3.87 4.04
CA ASP A 441 -24.58 5.25 4.55
C ASP A 441 -23.19 5.89 4.31
N GLY A 442 -22.29 5.19 3.60
CA GLY A 442 -20.93 5.65 3.30
C GLY A 442 -20.85 6.82 2.32
N ALA A 443 -19.66 7.39 2.18
CA ALA A 443 -19.37 8.34 1.11
C ALA A 443 -18.91 7.60 -0.16
N PRO A 444 -19.11 8.15 -1.36
CA PRO A 444 -18.55 7.57 -2.58
C PRO A 444 -17.02 7.65 -2.59
N VAL A 445 -16.36 6.61 -3.11
CA VAL A 445 -14.90 6.51 -3.16
C VAL A 445 -14.39 6.99 -4.51
N ASN A 446 -13.76 8.18 -4.51
CA ASN A 446 -13.34 8.87 -5.74
C ASN A 446 -11.86 8.69 -6.08
N TYR A 447 -11.11 7.94 -5.28
CA TYR A 447 -9.68 7.72 -5.46
C TYR A 447 -9.32 6.34 -6.02
N LEU A 448 -10.30 5.59 -6.52
CA LEU A 448 -10.09 4.26 -7.09
C LEU A 448 -9.84 4.32 -8.60
N SER A 449 -9.11 3.34 -9.10
CA SER A 449 -8.97 3.04 -10.53
C SER A 449 -9.14 1.54 -10.79
N ILE A 450 -9.43 1.16 -12.03
CA ILE A 450 -9.65 -0.24 -12.42
C ILE A 450 -8.37 -0.88 -12.95
N GLY A 451 -7.99 -1.97 -12.30
CA GLY A 451 -6.99 -2.91 -12.79
C GLY A 451 -7.64 -4.13 -13.43
N VAL A 452 -7.01 -4.69 -14.47
CA VAL A 452 -7.54 -5.80 -15.26
C VAL A 452 -6.48 -6.89 -15.45
N ALA A 453 -6.89 -8.14 -15.33
CA ALA A 453 -6.10 -9.32 -15.67
C ALA A 453 -6.86 -10.22 -16.65
N PRO A 454 -6.22 -10.74 -17.72
CA PRO A 454 -6.89 -11.64 -18.65
C PRO A 454 -7.12 -13.03 -18.05
N LEU A 455 -8.26 -13.66 -18.36
CA LEU A 455 -8.52 -15.07 -18.04
C LEU A 455 -8.39 -15.99 -19.25
N LYS A 456 -8.75 -15.50 -20.45
CA LYS A 456 -8.73 -16.30 -21.69
C LYS A 456 -7.45 -16.15 -22.49
N SER A 457 -6.77 -15.01 -22.38
CA SER A 457 -5.52 -14.73 -23.10
C SER A 457 -4.32 -14.78 -22.14
N LYS A 458 -3.13 -15.01 -22.68
CA LYS A 458 -1.88 -14.95 -21.89
C LYS A 458 -1.45 -13.51 -21.56
N THR A 459 -1.96 -12.53 -22.31
CA THR A 459 -1.58 -11.12 -22.20
C THR A 459 -2.64 -10.20 -22.81
N LEU A 460 -2.66 -8.93 -22.40
CA LEU A 460 -3.45 -7.83 -22.98
C LEU A 460 -2.57 -6.80 -23.71
N ASP A 461 -1.27 -7.07 -23.89
CA ASP A 461 -0.34 -6.16 -24.57
C ASP A 461 -0.80 -5.83 -26.00
N GLY A 462 -0.81 -4.53 -26.33
CA GLY A 462 -1.21 -4.04 -27.65
C GLY A 462 -2.70 -4.19 -27.96
N GLN A 463 -3.51 -4.64 -27.00
CA GLN A 463 -4.96 -4.74 -27.14
C GLN A 463 -5.65 -3.45 -26.69
N THR A 464 -6.89 -3.30 -27.13
CA THR A 464 -7.75 -2.18 -26.73
C THR A 464 -9.12 -2.72 -26.32
N MET A 465 -9.82 -1.98 -25.46
CA MET A 465 -11.21 -2.22 -25.11
C MET A 465 -12.06 -1.07 -25.68
N PRO A 466 -13.19 -1.34 -26.34
CA PRO A 466 -14.16 -0.30 -26.68
C PRO A 466 -14.56 0.49 -25.42
N THR A 467 -14.59 1.82 -25.52
CA THR A 467 -14.93 2.68 -24.36
C THR A 467 -16.35 2.36 -23.84
N GLU A 468 -17.25 1.94 -24.73
CA GLU A 468 -18.62 1.51 -24.37
C GLU A 468 -18.63 0.19 -23.58
N ASP A 469 -17.73 -0.75 -23.90
CA ASP A 469 -17.59 -2.00 -23.14
C ASP A 469 -17.04 -1.73 -21.73
N TYR A 470 -16.10 -0.79 -21.60
CA TYR A 470 -15.62 -0.34 -20.28
C TYR A 470 -16.75 0.28 -19.45
N LEU A 471 -17.58 1.14 -20.07
CA LEU A 471 -18.74 1.72 -19.41
C LEU A 471 -19.74 0.63 -18.95
N LYS A 472 -20.03 -0.36 -19.81
CA LYS A 472 -20.89 -1.49 -19.45
C LYS A 472 -20.31 -2.31 -18.31
N LEU A 473 -18.99 -2.54 -18.30
CA LEU A 473 -18.31 -3.29 -17.24
C LEU A 473 -18.54 -2.64 -15.87
N ILE A 474 -18.25 -1.33 -15.75
CA ILE A 474 -18.37 -0.62 -14.47
C ILE A 474 -19.83 -0.39 -14.06
N GLN A 475 -20.74 -0.20 -15.02
CA GLN A 475 -22.18 -0.10 -14.72
C GLN A 475 -22.78 -1.45 -14.29
N ALA A 476 -22.36 -2.56 -14.91
CA ALA A 476 -22.79 -3.90 -14.52
C ALA A 476 -22.33 -4.24 -13.10
N ALA A 477 -21.10 -3.86 -12.74
CA ALA A 477 -20.57 -3.97 -11.38
C ALA A 477 -21.40 -3.12 -10.39
N HIS A 478 -21.57 -1.83 -10.65
CA HIS A 478 -22.28 -0.96 -9.72
C HIS A 478 -23.77 -1.25 -9.60
N ALA A 479 -24.39 -1.90 -10.59
CA ALA A 479 -25.77 -2.37 -10.51
C ALA A 479 -25.97 -3.46 -9.46
N THR A 480 -24.90 -4.12 -9.00
CA THR A 480 -24.97 -5.13 -7.93
C THR A 480 -24.88 -4.51 -6.54
N ILE A 481 -24.52 -3.23 -6.42
CA ILE A 481 -24.43 -2.52 -5.15
C ILE A 481 -25.86 -2.13 -4.72
N PRO A 482 -26.30 -2.48 -3.50
CA PRO A 482 -27.60 -2.07 -2.99
C PRO A 482 -27.83 -0.55 -3.12
N ASP A 483 -29.06 -0.16 -3.43
CA ASP A 483 -29.52 1.24 -3.54
C ASP A 483 -28.89 2.09 -4.66
N VAL A 484 -27.94 1.55 -5.43
CA VAL A 484 -27.36 2.26 -6.58
C VAL A 484 -28.32 2.22 -7.77
N ASN A 485 -28.87 3.39 -8.12
CA ASN A 485 -29.62 3.58 -9.35
C ASN A 485 -28.72 4.20 -10.43
N LEU A 486 -28.38 3.41 -11.46
CA LEU A 486 -27.47 3.85 -12.52
C LEU A 486 -27.88 5.15 -13.24
N ALA A 487 -29.17 5.49 -13.26
CA ALA A 487 -29.66 6.68 -13.94
C ALA A 487 -29.53 7.96 -13.10
N THR A 488 -29.48 7.84 -11.77
CA THR A 488 -29.58 8.98 -10.86
C THR A 488 -28.45 9.07 -9.85
N ASP A 489 -27.69 7.99 -9.63
CA ASP A 489 -26.55 8.01 -8.74
C ASP A 489 -25.51 9.04 -9.24
N PRO A 490 -25.11 10.04 -8.42
CA PRO A 490 -24.22 11.10 -8.85
C PRO A 490 -22.86 10.58 -9.34
N THR A 491 -22.33 9.52 -8.73
CA THR A 491 -21.04 8.94 -9.12
C THR A 491 -21.16 8.26 -10.49
N VAL A 492 -22.22 7.48 -10.70
CA VAL A 492 -22.51 6.84 -11.99
C VAL A 492 -22.71 7.87 -13.09
N VAL A 493 -23.51 8.90 -12.84
CA VAL A 493 -23.76 9.99 -13.79
C VAL A 493 -22.45 10.69 -14.16
N ASN A 494 -21.57 10.95 -13.20
CA ASN A 494 -20.31 11.65 -13.42
C ASN A 494 -19.35 10.85 -14.31
N TYR A 495 -19.03 9.58 -13.98
CA TYR A 495 -18.12 8.80 -14.82
C TYR A 495 -18.75 8.50 -16.19
N THR A 496 -20.07 8.31 -16.25
CA THR A 496 -20.79 8.07 -17.51
C THR A 496 -20.68 9.30 -18.43
N GLY A 497 -20.85 10.49 -17.88
CA GLY A 497 -20.65 11.75 -18.59
C GLY A 497 -19.22 11.90 -19.13
N ALA A 498 -18.21 11.61 -18.31
CA ALA A 498 -16.81 11.67 -18.71
C ALA A 498 -16.48 10.68 -19.85
N LEU A 499 -16.93 9.43 -19.75
CA LEU A 499 -16.72 8.41 -20.78
C LEU A 499 -17.46 8.74 -22.08
N ASN A 500 -18.70 9.24 -21.99
CA ASN A 500 -19.43 9.70 -23.17
C ASN A 500 -18.76 10.90 -23.85
N GLN A 501 -18.14 11.80 -23.08
CA GLN A 501 -17.35 12.90 -23.63
C GLN A 501 -16.11 12.40 -24.36
N LEU A 502 -15.42 11.38 -23.83
CA LEU A 502 -14.32 10.71 -24.53
C LEU A 502 -14.79 10.14 -25.87
N ILE A 503 -15.90 9.40 -25.88
CA ILE A 503 -16.50 8.84 -27.12
C ILE A 503 -16.84 9.97 -28.11
N ALA A 504 -17.48 11.04 -27.65
CA ALA A 504 -17.83 12.19 -28.49
C ALA A 504 -16.61 12.90 -29.09
N ASN A 505 -15.46 12.84 -28.41
CA ASN A 505 -14.17 13.36 -28.87
C ASN A 505 -13.41 12.39 -29.79
N GLY A 506 -13.99 11.23 -30.11
CA GLY A 506 -13.40 10.21 -30.98
C GLY A 506 -12.56 9.15 -30.25
N GLU A 507 -12.50 9.15 -28.92
CA GLU A 507 -11.89 8.07 -28.13
C GLU A 507 -12.85 6.89 -28.01
N THR A 508 -13.02 6.13 -29.11
CA THR A 508 -13.92 4.97 -29.14
C THR A 508 -13.31 3.71 -28.50
N THR A 509 -12.02 3.75 -28.17
CA THR A 509 -11.29 2.64 -27.55
C THR A 509 -10.31 3.14 -26.49
N LEU A 510 -10.13 2.36 -25.44
CA LEU A 510 -9.13 2.52 -24.39
C LEU A 510 -8.01 1.48 -24.57
N ALA A 511 -6.77 1.89 -24.43
CA ALA A 511 -5.62 1.00 -24.57
C ALA A 511 -5.27 0.34 -23.24
N TYR A 512 -5.00 -0.97 -23.28
CA TYR A 512 -4.41 -1.65 -22.14
C TYR A 512 -2.94 -1.27 -22.00
N ALA A 513 -2.55 -0.83 -20.81
CA ALA A 513 -1.17 -0.62 -20.44
C ALA A 513 -0.86 -1.46 -19.20
N ARG A 514 0.27 -2.16 -19.19
CA ARG A 514 0.71 -2.85 -17.97
C ARG A 514 0.90 -1.81 -16.87
N LEU A 515 0.34 -2.04 -15.69
CA LEU A 515 0.42 -1.08 -14.59
C LEU A 515 1.88 -0.69 -14.30
N LYS A 516 2.81 -1.67 -14.31
CA LYS A 516 4.25 -1.45 -14.12
C LYS A 516 4.90 -0.49 -15.13
N ASP A 517 4.31 -0.30 -16.32
CA ASP A 517 4.86 0.52 -17.40
C ASP A 517 4.20 1.91 -17.48
N THR A 518 3.15 2.15 -16.69
CA THR A 518 2.45 3.44 -16.64
C THR A 518 3.19 4.47 -15.80
N HIS A 519 2.90 5.77 -15.99
CA HIS A 519 3.46 6.84 -15.14
C HIS A 519 3.18 6.66 -13.64
N VAL A 520 2.06 6.01 -13.31
CA VAL A 520 1.71 5.57 -11.94
C VAL A 520 2.84 4.71 -11.36
N ALA A 521 3.40 3.78 -12.14
CA ALA A 521 4.53 2.95 -11.75
C ALA A 521 5.93 3.44 -12.20
N ARG A 522 6.05 4.35 -13.17
CA ARG A 522 7.35 4.82 -13.72
C ARG A 522 8.03 5.89 -12.88
N LEU A 523 7.29 6.70 -12.12
CA LEU A 523 7.88 7.63 -11.12
C LEU A 523 8.78 6.91 -10.09
N ILE A 524 8.81 5.59 -10.13
CA ILE A 524 9.49 4.67 -9.23
C ILE A 524 10.66 3.93 -9.90
N GLN A 525 10.59 3.60 -11.19
CA GLN A 525 11.61 2.74 -11.81
C GLN A 525 12.94 3.47 -12.03
N GLU A 526 12.88 4.78 -12.29
CA GLU A 526 14.07 5.66 -12.36
C GLU A 526 14.77 5.81 -11.00
N ARG A 527 14.07 5.56 -9.87
CA ARG A 527 14.62 5.67 -8.51
C ARG A 527 15.34 4.42 -7.99
N PHE A 528 15.28 3.28 -8.69
CA PHE A 528 15.95 2.04 -8.22
C PHE A 528 16.96 1.44 -9.21
N ILE A 529 16.80 1.65 -10.53
CA ILE A 529 17.78 1.14 -11.51
C ILE A 529 18.98 2.08 -11.67
N GLY A 530 18.83 3.38 -11.38
CA GLY A 530 19.95 4.35 -11.36
C GLY A 530 20.98 4.10 -10.26
N GLY A 531 20.67 3.27 -9.25
CA GLY A 531 21.55 2.96 -8.13
C GLY A 531 22.47 1.75 -8.32
N ILE A 532 22.36 0.99 -9.42
CA ILE A 532 23.23 -0.19 -9.68
C ILE A 532 23.57 -0.29 -11.17
N SER A 533 24.29 0.69 -11.70
CA SER A 533 25.19 0.44 -12.82
C SER A 533 26.42 1.33 -12.67
N GLN A 534 27.46 0.79 -12.03
CA GLN A 534 28.78 1.40 -12.13
C GLN A 534 29.25 1.31 -13.60
N PRO A 535 29.79 2.40 -14.19
CA PRO A 535 30.58 2.25 -15.40
C PRO A 535 31.82 1.42 -15.05
N LYS A 536 32.01 0.31 -15.78
CA LYS A 536 33.28 -0.43 -15.75
C LYS A 536 34.41 0.56 -16.03
N ALA A 537 35.28 0.76 -15.05
CA ALA A 537 36.55 1.45 -15.25
C ALA A 537 37.33 0.71 -16.35
N SER A 538 37.45 1.35 -17.51
CA SER A 538 38.38 0.91 -18.54
C SER A 538 39.80 1.13 -18.03
N GLU A 539 40.58 0.06 -18.08
CA GLU A 539 42.03 0.06 -17.87
C GLU A 539 42.70 1.15 -18.71
N ALA A 540 43.38 2.07 -18.05
CA ALA A 540 44.43 2.87 -18.64
C ALA A 540 45.73 2.55 -17.91
N THR A 541 46.44 1.54 -18.42
CA THR A 541 47.87 1.38 -18.20
C THR A 541 48.56 1.69 -19.52
N GLN A 542 49.01 2.93 -19.68
CA GLN A 542 50.25 3.41 -20.32
C GLN A 542 50.13 4.88 -20.70
#